data_AF-A0A1V5BEH4-F1
#
_entry.id   AF-A0A1V5BEH4-F1
#
_cell.length_a   1.000
_cell.length_b   1.000
_cell.length_c   1.000
_cell.angle_alpha   90.00
_cell.angle_beta   90.00
_cell.angle_gamma   90.00
#
_symmetry.space_group_name_H-M   'P 1'
#
loop_
_entity.id
_entity.type
_entity.pdbx_description
1 polymer ?
#
loop_
_entity_poly.entity_id
_entity_poly.type
_entity_poly.pdbx_seq_one_letter_code
_entity_poly.pdbx_strand_id
1 'polypeptide(L)' 'MSTTIQVKDDVQEMLDRLKKDIDAKSYDEAIRYLLKKAKKMEISHFGSLPDLEPFQREEIDRID' A
#
# COMPACT_ATOMS: atom_id res chain seq x y z
N MET A 1 16.19 -13.11 -17.65
CA MET A 1 17.31 -13.50 -16.77
C MET A 1 16.77 -13.69 -15.37
N SER A 2 17.21 -14.72 -14.65
CA SER A 2 16.88 -14.93 -13.24
C SER A 2 17.98 -14.34 -12.36
N THR A 3 17.59 -13.75 -11.23
CA THR A 3 18.50 -13.29 -10.18
C THR A 3 18.13 -14.02 -8.91
N THR A 4 19.14 -14.54 -8.20
CA THR A 4 18.91 -15.24 -6.93
C THR A 4 18.87 -14.23 -5.79
N ILE A 5 17.81 -14.28 -4.99
CA ILE A 5 17.64 -13.45 -3.79
C ILE A 5 17.70 -14.40 -2.60
N GLN A 6 18.61 -14.13 -1.67
CA GLN A 6 18.69 -14.87 -0.41
C GLN A 6 17.66 -14.30 0.55
N VAL A 7 16.81 -15.17 1.09
CA VAL A 7 15.80 -14.84 2.11
C VAL A 7 15.90 -15.86 3.24
N LYS A 8 15.39 -15.49 4.41
CA LYS A 8 15.26 -16.44 5.52
C LYS A 8 14.10 -17.40 5.25
N ASP A 9 14.15 -18.57 5.88
CA ASP A 9 13.16 -19.64 5.69
C ASP A 9 11.74 -19.19 6.10
N ASP A 10 11.61 -18.42 7.17
CA ASP A 10 10.34 -17.84 7.64
C ASP A 10 9.72 -16.91 6.59
N VAL A 11 10.54 -16.06 5.96
CA VAL A 11 10.11 -15.16 4.89
C VAL A 11 9.68 -15.95 3.65
N GLN A 12 10.37 -17.05 3.32
CA GLN A 12 9.97 -17.91 2.21
C GLN A 12 8.59 -18.53 2.45
N GLU A 13 8.31 -19.04 3.66
CA GLU A 13 6.98 -19.55 3.98
C GLU A 13 5.89 -18.49 3.85
N MET A 14 6.17 -17.26 4.31
CA MET A 14 5.24 -16.14 4.17
C MET A 14 4.96 -15.82 2.70
N LEU A 15 5.99 -15.83 1.85
CA LEU A 15 5.84 -15.61 0.41
C LEU A 15 5.03 -16.72 -0.26
N ASP A 16 5.17 -17.98 0.17
CA ASP A 16 4.37 -19.09 -0.35
C ASP A 16 2.89 -18.98 0.03
N ARG A 17 2.59 -18.57 1.26
CA ARG A 17 1.21 -18.30 1.69
C ARG A 17 0.62 -17.15 0.88
N LEU A 18 1.35 -16.03 0.80
CA LEU A 18 0.92 -14.87 0.03
C LEU A 18 0.65 -15.22 -1.43
N LYS A 19 1.52 -16.04 -2.04
CA LYS A 19 1.36 -16.48 -3.43
C LYS A 19 0.04 -17.22 -3.65
N LYS A 20 -0.39 -18.04 -2.69
CA LYS A 20 -1.69 -18.73 -2.71
C LYS A 20 -2.85 -17.75 -2.50
N ASP A 21 -2.72 -16.84 -1.55
CA ASP A 21 -3.79 -15.90 -1.18
C ASP A 21 -4.16 -14.96 -2.33
N ILE A 22 -3.18 -14.55 -3.14
CA ILE A 22 -3.38 -13.65 -4.28
C ILE A 22 -3.44 -14.37 -5.63
N ASP A 23 -3.43 -15.71 -5.63
CA ASP A 23 -3.39 -16.56 -6.82
C ASP A 23 -2.26 -16.19 -7.82
N ALA A 24 -1.08 -15.87 -7.29
CA ALA A 24 0.09 -15.54 -8.11
C ALA A 24 0.80 -16.81 -8.62
N LYS A 25 1.29 -16.75 -9.86
CA LYS A 25 1.98 -17.88 -10.50
C LYS A 25 3.45 -17.97 -10.13
N SER A 26 4.05 -16.87 -9.67
CA SER A 26 5.47 -16.80 -9.32
C SER A 26 5.75 -15.84 -8.16
N TYR A 27 6.92 -15.97 -7.54
CA TYR A 27 7.37 -14.99 -6.54
C TYR A 27 7.60 -13.61 -7.15
N ASP A 28 7.95 -13.51 -8.44
CA ASP A 28 8.09 -12.21 -9.12
C ASP A 28 6.75 -11.45 -9.13
N GLU A 29 5.66 -12.15 -9.46
CA GLU A 29 4.31 -11.58 -9.41
C GLU A 29 3.91 -11.16 -7.99
N ALA A 30 4.19 -12.01 -6.99
CA ALA A 30 3.90 -11.70 -5.60
C ALA A 30 4.69 -10.48 -5.08
N ILE A 31 5.99 -10.38 -5.41
CA ILE A 31 6.83 -9.25 -5.04
C ILE A 31 6.36 -7.96 -5.73
N ARG A 32 6.00 -8.02 -7.01
CA ARG A 32 5.43 -6.86 -7.72
C ARG A 32 4.10 -6.42 -7.13
N TYR A 33 3.26 -7.37 -6.73
CA TYR A 33 2.00 -7.07 -6.04
C TYR A 33 2.26 -6.34 -4.71
N LEU A 34 3.20 -6.82 -3.90
CA LEU A 34 3.60 -6.16 -2.65
C LEU A 34 4.13 -4.75 -2.89
N LEU A 35 5.02 -4.56 -3.87
CA LEU A 35 5.54 -3.26 -4.25
C LEU A 35 4.44 -2.31 -4.69
N LYS A 36 3.50 -2.78 -5.50
CA LYS A 36 2.36 -1.99 -5.95
C LYS A 36 1.47 -1.60 -4.77
N LYS A 37 1.20 -2.53 -3.85
CA LYS A 37 0.40 -2.28 -2.65
C LYS A 37 1.08 -1.29 -1.71
N ALA A 38 2.39 -1.43 -1.49
CA ALA A 38 3.17 -0.53 -0.64
C ALA A 38 3.31 0.89 -1.23
N LYS A 39 3.38 1.01 -2.57
CA LYS A 39 3.48 2.31 -3.27
C LYS A 39 2.14 2.93 -3.62
N LYS A 40 1.04 2.16 -3.58
CA LYS A 40 -0.29 2.71 -3.80
C LYS A 40 -0.61 3.54 -2.56
N MET A 41 -0.56 4.87 -2.74
CA MET A 41 -1.10 5.82 -1.77
C MET A 41 -2.50 5.35 -1.39
N GLU A 42 -2.80 5.25 -0.10
CA GLU A 42 -4.17 4.99 0.33
C GLU A 42 -5.07 6.03 -0.35
N ILE A 43 -6.25 5.57 -0.80
CA ILE A 43 -7.18 6.43 -1.55
C ILE A 43 -7.31 7.72 -0.77
N SER A 44 -7.04 8.85 -1.44
CA SER A 44 -7.17 10.16 -0.82
C SER A 44 -8.50 10.21 -0.09
N HIS A 45 -8.47 10.39 1.22
CA HIS A 45 -9.69 10.57 2.02
C HIS A 45 -10.37 11.91 1.71
N PHE A 46 -9.80 12.70 0.78
CA PHE A 46 -10.43 13.89 0.25
C PHE A 46 -11.79 13.55 -0.37
N GLY A 47 -12.85 14.10 0.19
CA GLY A 47 -14.23 13.79 -0.21
C GLY A 47 -14.83 12.51 0.40
N SER A 48 -14.15 11.84 1.34
CA SER A 48 -14.74 10.71 2.10
C SER A 48 -15.84 11.14 3.07
N LEU A 49 -15.94 12.44 3.35
CA LEU A 49 -17.02 13.06 4.12
C LEU A 49 -17.69 14.12 3.24
N PRO A 50 -18.58 13.72 2.31
CA PRO A 50 -19.23 14.65 1.37
C PRO A 50 -20.16 15.64 2.06
N ASP A 51 -20.67 15.28 3.24
CA ASP A 51 -21.57 16.11 4.05
C ASP A 51 -20.81 17.02 5.03
N LEU A 52 -19.48 16.92 5.12
CA LEU A 52 -18.70 17.85 5.94
C LEU A 52 -18.62 19.19 5.22
N GLU A 53 -18.89 20.26 5.95
CA GLU A 53 -18.69 21.59 5.40
C GLU A 53 -17.21 21.80 5.01
N PRO A 54 -16.93 22.48 3.89
CA PRO A 54 -15.58 22.85 3.53
C PRO A 54 -14.91 23.60 4.68
N PHE A 55 -13.64 23.31 4.92
CA PHE A 55 -12.85 24.02 5.92
C PHE A 55 -12.92 25.53 5.68
N GLN A 56 -13.53 26.27 6.61
CA GLN A 56 -13.50 27.72 6.66
C GLN A 56 -12.44 28.14 7.67
N ARG A 57 -11.50 28.98 7.24
CA ARG A 57 -10.52 29.60 8.13
C ARG A 57 -11.23 30.62 8.99
N GLU A 58 -11.15 30.48 10.30
CA GLU A 58 -11.69 31.49 11.22
C GLU A 58 -10.72 32.68 11.36
N GLU A 59 -11.22 33.87 11.64
CA GLU A 59 -10.39 35.08 11.78
C GLU A 59 -9.37 34.96 12.92
N ILE A 60 -9.61 34.10 13.91
CA ILE A 60 -8.69 33.79 15.01
C ILE A 60 -7.45 32.98 14.59
N ASP A 61 -7.44 32.42 13.36
CA ASP A 61 -6.31 31.67 12.81
C ASP A 61 -5.24 32.56 12.17
N ARG A 62 -5.48 33.88 12.12
CA ARG A 62 -4.53 34.87 11.60
C ARG A 62 -3.61 35.37 12.71
N ILE A 63 -2.31 35.10 12.54
CA ILE A 63 -1.21 35.64 13.36
C ILE A 63 -0.50 36.76 12.55
N ASP A 64 -1.25 37.53 11.77
CA ASP A 64 -0.79 38.75 11.09
C ASP A 64 -1.41 40.00 11.72
#